data_AF-A0A5J6SDF0-F1
#
_entry.id   AF-A0A5J6SDF0-F1
#
_cell.length_a   1.000
_cell.length_b   1.000
_cell.length_c   1.000
_cell.angle_alpha   90.00
_cell.angle_beta   90.00
_cell.angle_gamma   90.00
#
_symmetry.space_group_name_H-M   'P 1'
#
loop_
_entity.id
_entity.type
_entity.pdbx_description
1 polymer ?
#
loop_
_entity_poly.entity_id
_entity_poly.type
_entity_poly.pdbx_seq_one_letter_code
_entity_poly.pdbx_strand_id
1 'polypeptide(L)'
;LPTLPNVVYVGGILTKPASLLPEDIMIWADGAKDEGFVLVSFGAGVKYLSDEVAHTLAGALARLPQRVMWRYSGKKPSNLSNNTRLVEWVPQNDLLGHPNVRGFLSHGGLNGIFEAMYHGVPVVGIPLFGDHYDTMTRVHAKGMGISLNWKTMTEDDLYNALVTIITDPRLPHQPQQMTQLDL
;
A
#
# COMPACT_ATOMS: atom_id res chain seq x y z
N LEU A 1 5.17 20.60 17.32
CA LEU A 1 5.67 20.72 18.71
C LEU A 1 7.18 20.91 18.64
N PRO A 2 7.79 21.68 19.57
CA PRO A 2 9.24 21.83 19.60
C PRO A 2 9.90 20.46 19.83
N THR A 3 10.97 20.20 19.10
CA THR A 3 11.75 18.96 19.18
C THR A 3 12.72 19.06 20.37
N LEU A 4 12.98 17.94 21.04
CA LEU A 4 13.97 17.91 22.13
C LEU A 4 15.37 18.20 21.54
N PRO A 5 16.26 18.88 22.28
CA PRO A 5 17.53 19.40 21.75
C PRO A 5 18.48 18.33 21.19
N ASN A 6 18.26 17.05 21.53
CA ASN A 6 19.08 15.92 21.09
C ASN A 6 18.30 14.93 20.20
N VAL A 7 17.19 15.36 19.59
CA VAL A 7 16.40 14.53 18.66
C VAL A 7 16.71 14.92 17.23
N VAL A 8 17.17 13.94 16.43
CA VAL A 8 17.37 14.07 14.98
C VAL A 8 16.42 13.12 14.28
N TYR A 9 15.63 13.63 13.36
CA TYR A 9 14.73 12.84 12.52
C TYR A 9 15.51 12.33 11.31
N VAL A 10 15.69 11.01 11.24
CA VAL A 10 16.44 10.33 10.17
C VAL A 10 15.54 9.75 9.06
N GLY A 11 14.22 9.97 9.14
CA GLY A 11 13.26 9.49 8.14
C GLY A 11 13.22 7.96 8.01
N GLY A 12 12.78 7.48 6.84
CA GLY A 12 12.66 6.06 6.55
C GLY A 12 14.00 5.36 6.35
N ILE A 13 14.56 4.75 7.39
CA ILE A 13 15.88 4.08 7.36
C ILE A 13 15.96 2.98 6.28
N LEU A 14 14.84 2.32 5.98
CA LEU A 14 14.77 1.25 4.98
C LEU A 14 14.45 1.73 3.56
N THR A 15 14.14 3.02 3.39
CA THR A 15 13.81 3.57 2.07
C THR A 15 15.06 3.68 1.21
N LYS A 16 14.95 3.22 -0.04
CA LYS A 16 16.06 3.22 -0.99
C LYS A 16 15.52 3.30 -2.42
N PRO A 17 16.34 3.76 -3.39
CA PRO A 17 16.00 3.64 -4.80
C PRO A 17 15.61 2.21 -5.16
N ALA A 18 14.63 2.06 -6.06
CA ALA A 18 14.21 0.75 -6.53
C ALA A 18 15.38 0.03 -7.21
N SER A 19 15.61 -1.20 -6.80
CA SER A 19 16.53 -2.14 -7.43
C SER A 19 15.80 -2.95 -8.52
N LEU A 20 16.56 -3.70 -9.32
CA LEU A 20 15.96 -4.59 -10.31
C LEU A 20 15.08 -5.64 -9.64
N LEU A 21 13.87 -5.81 -10.17
CA LEU A 21 12.94 -6.85 -9.74
C LEU A 21 13.40 -8.24 -10.25
N PRO A 22 13.12 -9.33 -9.52
CA PRO A 22 13.24 -10.67 -10.06
C PRO A 22 12.43 -10.81 -11.36
N GLU A 23 12.94 -11.59 -12.31
CA GLU A 23 12.41 -11.67 -13.68
C GLU A 23 10.90 -11.95 -13.73
N ASP A 24 10.40 -12.88 -12.90
CA ASP A 24 8.98 -13.25 -12.89
C ASP A 24 8.07 -12.13 -12.35
N ILE A 25 8.57 -11.32 -11.42
CA ILE A 25 7.86 -10.17 -10.85
C ILE A 25 7.92 -8.99 -11.82
N MET A 26 9.08 -8.77 -12.44
CA MET A 26 9.29 -7.74 -13.46
C MET A 26 8.34 -7.94 -14.64
N ILE A 27 8.33 -9.13 -15.26
CA ILE A 27 7.43 -9.46 -16.38
C ILE A 27 5.96 -9.24 -15.99
N TRP A 28 5.61 -9.59 -14.75
CA TRP A 28 4.25 -9.40 -14.26
C TRP A 28 3.89 -7.91 -14.11
N ALA A 29 4.80 -7.10 -13.56
CA ALA A 29 4.63 -5.66 -13.33
C ALA A 29 4.64 -4.85 -14.63
N ASP A 30 5.52 -5.18 -15.57
CA ASP A 30 5.59 -4.58 -16.90
C ASP A 30 4.34 -4.91 -17.73
N GLY A 31 3.83 -6.14 -17.58
CA GLY A 31 2.60 -6.57 -18.25
C GLY A 31 1.32 -5.81 -17.81
N ALA A 32 1.39 -4.98 -16.76
CA ALA A 32 0.28 -4.16 -16.30
C ALA A 32 -0.04 -2.96 -17.22
N LYS A 33 0.94 -2.52 -18.04
CA LYS A 33 0.78 -1.46 -19.05
C LYS A 33 0.09 -0.19 -18.48
N ASP A 34 -0.84 0.40 -19.23
CA ASP A 34 -1.45 1.70 -18.93
C ASP A 34 -2.28 1.68 -17.65
N GLU A 35 -3.06 0.62 -17.44
CA GLU A 35 -3.88 0.43 -16.24
C GLU A 35 -3.01 0.38 -14.98
N GLY A 36 -1.82 -0.20 -15.08
CA GLY A 36 -0.89 -0.36 -13.96
C GLY A 36 -1.36 -1.39 -12.93
N PHE A 37 -0.75 -1.35 -11.75
CA PHE A 37 -1.04 -2.31 -10.69
C PHE A 37 -1.14 -1.67 -9.30
N VAL A 38 -1.86 -2.36 -8.42
CA VAL A 38 -1.94 -2.05 -6.99
C VAL A 38 -1.13 -3.09 -6.21
N LEU A 39 -0.31 -2.63 -5.28
CA LEU A 39 0.36 -3.49 -4.31
C LEU A 39 -0.47 -3.59 -3.04
N VAL A 40 -0.64 -4.80 -2.50
CA VAL A 40 -1.36 -5.04 -1.24
C VAL A 40 -0.44 -5.77 -0.28
N SER A 41 -0.17 -5.17 0.89
CA SER A 41 0.57 -5.85 1.96
C SER A 41 0.19 -5.36 3.36
N PHE A 42 -0.07 -6.32 4.24
CA PHE A 42 -0.32 -6.07 5.66
C PHE A 42 0.94 -6.31 6.52
N GLY A 43 2.13 -6.29 5.90
CA GLY A 43 3.40 -6.49 6.59
C GLY A 43 3.64 -7.94 7.03
N ALA A 44 4.78 -8.18 7.68
CA ALA A 44 5.14 -9.51 8.18
C ALA A 44 4.48 -9.86 9.53
N GLY A 45 4.03 -8.84 10.28
CA GLY A 45 3.38 -9.03 11.58
C GLY A 45 1.94 -9.53 11.47
N VAL A 46 1.27 -9.26 10.35
CA VAL A 46 -0.09 -9.71 10.08
C VAL A 46 -0.02 -11.02 9.30
N LYS A 47 0.09 -12.13 10.02
CA LYS A 47 0.16 -13.46 9.40
C LYS A 47 -1.16 -13.92 8.81
N TYR A 48 -2.27 -13.50 9.42
CA TYR A 48 -3.60 -13.94 9.05
C TYR A 48 -4.58 -12.77 9.12
N LEU A 49 -5.49 -12.74 8.14
CA LEU A 49 -6.70 -11.95 8.16
C LEU A 49 -7.87 -12.90 8.40
N SER A 50 -8.94 -12.43 9.04
CA SER A 50 -10.17 -13.22 9.11
C SER A 50 -10.70 -13.51 7.70
N ASP A 51 -11.41 -14.63 7.52
CA ASP A 51 -12.02 -14.98 6.24
C ASP A 51 -12.92 -13.85 5.74
N GLU A 52 -13.66 -13.17 6.62
CA GLU A 52 -14.53 -12.03 6.29
C GLU A 52 -13.76 -10.83 5.72
N VAL A 53 -12.67 -10.41 6.37
CA VAL A 53 -11.84 -9.30 5.87
C VAL A 53 -11.20 -9.70 4.54
N ALA A 54 -10.66 -10.93 4.44
CA ALA A 54 -10.03 -11.39 3.22
C ALA A 54 -11.01 -11.49 2.04
N HIS A 55 -12.27 -11.89 2.28
CA HIS A 55 -13.33 -11.87 1.25
C HIS A 55 -13.70 -10.44 0.84
N THR A 56 -13.80 -9.51 1.80
CA THR A 56 -14.09 -8.09 1.53
C THR A 56 -13.00 -7.47 0.66
N LEU A 57 -11.73 -7.73 1.01
CA LEU A 57 -10.57 -7.32 0.19
C LEU A 57 -10.65 -7.91 -1.22
N ALA A 58 -10.83 -9.23 -1.34
CA ALA A 58 -10.88 -9.91 -2.63
C ALA A 58 -12.00 -9.40 -3.54
N GLY A 59 -13.18 -9.12 -2.99
CA GLY A 59 -14.32 -8.58 -3.75
C GLY A 59 -14.03 -7.18 -4.30
N ALA A 60 -13.49 -6.28 -3.48
CA ALA A 60 -13.18 -4.93 -3.89
C ALA A 60 -12.06 -4.91 -4.95
N LEU A 61 -11.01 -5.72 -4.74
CA LEU A 61 -9.89 -5.85 -5.66
C LEU A 61 -10.32 -6.46 -7.00
N ALA A 62 -11.28 -7.37 -7.01
CA ALA A 62 -11.82 -8.00 -8.22
C ALA A 62 -12.47 -7.00 -9.20
N ARG A 63 -12.93 -5.85 -8.69
CA ARG A 63 -13.60 -4.80 -9.47
C ARG A 63 -12.63 -3.82 -10.13
N LEU A 64 -11.35 -3.86 -9.76
CA LEU A 64 -10.34 -2.97 -10.34
C LEU A 64 -9.94 -3.44 -11.75
N PRO A 65 -9.78 -2.52 -12.71
CA PRO A 65 -9.15 -2.83 -13.99
C PRO A 65 -7.64 -3.11 -13.83
N GLN A 66 -7.02 -2.60 -12.75
CA GLN A 66 -5.63 -2.83 -12.41
C GLN A 66 -5.34 -4.31 -12.12
N ARG A 67 -4.10 -4.71 -12.41
CA ARG A 67 -3.55 -5.91 -11.80
C ARG A 67 -3.32 -5.68 -10.30
N VAL A 68 -3.40 -6.74 -9.50
CA VAL A 68 -3.17 -6.66 -8.07
C VAL A 68 -2.12 -7.67 -7.65
N MET A 69 -1.05 -7.18 -7.03
CA MET A 69 -0.07 -8.02 -6.35
C MET A 69 -0.40 -8.03 -4.87
N TRP A 70 -0.91 -9.15 -4.35
CA TRP A 70 -1.30 -9.24 -2.96
C TRP A 70 -0.39 -10.19 -2.20
N ARG A 71 0.47 -9.61 -1.35
CA ARG A 71 1.27 -10.36 -0.40
C ARG A 71 0.39 -10.92 0.71
N TYR A 72 0.15 -12.24 0.69
CA TYR A 72 -0.75 -12.93 1.61
C TYR A 72 -0.38 -14.41 1.74
N SER A 73 -0.19 -14.87 2.98
CA SER A 73 0.13 -16.26 3.32
C SER A 73 -1.03 -17.00 3.99
N GLY A 74 -2.22 -16.39 4.03
CA GLY A 74 -3.41 -17.00 4.61
C GLY A 74 -4.19 -17.86 3.62
N LYS A 75 -5.38 -18.30 4.04
CA LYS A 75 -6.29 -19.09 3.21
C LYS A 75 -6.79 -18.25 2.04
N LYS A 76 -6.53 -18.70 0.81
CA LYS A 76 -7.01 -18.04 -0.43
C LYS A 76 -8.53 -17.76 -0.34
N PRO A 77 -8.97 -16.50 -0.52
CA PRO A 77 -10.39 -16.16 -0.56
C PRO A 77 -11.10 -16.86 -1.72
N SER A 78 -12.34 -17.32 -1.51
CA SER A 78 -13.08 -18.08 -2.52
C SER A 78 -13.55 -17.21 -3.69
N ASN A 79 -13.72 -15.90 -3.45
CA ASN A 79 -14.12 -14.88 -4.42
C ASN A 79 -12.92 -14.14 -5.07
N LEU A 80 -11.71 -14.68 -4.99
CA LEU A 80 -10.53 -14.07 -5.60
C LEU A 80 -10.62 -14.07 -7.13
N SER A 81 -10.52 -12.89 -7.74
CA SER A 81 -10.54 -12.72 -9.21
C SER A 81 -9.16 -12.92 -9.86
N ASN A 82 -9.16 -13.16 -11.17
CA ASN A 82 -7.98 -13.42 -11.98
C ASN A 82 -7.03 -12.22 -12.13
N ASN A 83 -7.49 -11.00 -11.82
CA ASN A 83 -6.63 -9.82 -11.81
C ASN A 83 -5.68 -9.79 -10.60
N THR A 84 -5.92 -10.63 -9.58
CA THR A 84 -5.17 -10.64 -8.33
C THR A 84 -4.26 -11.85 -8.22
N ARG A 85 -2.95 -11.61 -8.12
CA ARG A 85 -1.93 -12.63 -7.85
C ARG A 85 -1.61 -12.64 -6.35
N LEU A 86 -1.86 -13.77 -5.68
CA LEU A 86 -1.40 -14.00 -4.32
C LEU A 86 0.06 -14.47 -4.33
N VAL A 87 0.86 -13.93 -3.43
CA VAL A 87 2.28 -14.27 -3.25
C VAL A 87 2.62 -14.22 -1.76
N GLU A 88 3.55 -15.06 -1.30
CA GLU A 88 3.96 -15.04 0.11
C GLU A 88 4.96 -13.91 0.41
N TRP A 89 5.74 -13.53 -0.61
CA TRP A 89 6.80 -12.54 -0.48
C TRP A 89 6.96 -11.73 -1.77
N VAL A 90 7.34 -10.47 -1.62
CA VAL A 90 7.67 -9.55 -2.73
C VAL A 90 8.78 -8.58 -2.31
N PRO A 91 9.59 -8.07 -3.27
CA PRO A 91 10.45 -6.92 -3.06
C PRO A 91 9.61 -5.63 -3.00
N GLN A 92 8.98 -5.36 -1.85
CA GLN A 92 7.99 -4.29 -1.69
C GLN A 92 8.50 -2.90 -2.11
N ASN A 93 9.67 -2.47 -1.61
CA ASN A 93 10.27 -1.19 -1.99
C ASN A 93 10.43 -1.04 -3.50
N ASP A 94 10.87 -2.10 -4.18
CA ASP A 94 11.17 -2.06 -5.60
C ASP A 94 9.89 -2.06 -6.46
N LEU A 95 8.84 -2.76 -5.99
CA LEU A 95 7.50 -2.65 -6.59
C LEU A 95 6.88 -1.27 -6.38
N LEU A 96 7.09 -0.65 -5.22
CA LEU A 96 6.62 0.72 -4.96
C LEU A 96 7.38 1.76 -5.80
N GLY A 97 8.61 1.49 -6.21
CA GLY A 97 9.34 2.35 -7.15
C GLY A 97 9.14 2.01 -8.63
N HIS A 98 8.24 1.08 -8.95
CA HIS A 98 7.98 0.68 -10.33
C HIS A 98 7.07 1.69 -11.06
N PRO A 99 7.33 2.08 -12.33
CA PRO A 99 6.55 3.11 -13.03
C PRO A 99 5.05 2.77 -13.23
N ASN A 100 4.73 1.48 -13.21
CA ASN A 100 3.35 0.99 -13.36
C ASN A 100 2.59 0.86 -12.03
N VAL A 101 3.19 1.16 -10.88
CA VAL A 101 2.45 1.17 -9.62
C VAL A 101 1.46 2.35 -9.61
N ARG A 102 0.26 2.11 -9.10
CA ARG A 102 -0.81 3.13 -9.01
C ARG A 102 -1.28 3.38 -7.59
N GLY A 103 -0.99 2.48 -6.67
CA GLY A 103 -1.45 2.60 -5.30
C GLY A 103 -0.95 1.48 -4.42
N PHE A 104 -0.97 1.74 -3.11
CA PHE A 104 -0.59 0.79 -2.09
C PHE A 104 -1.71 0.61 -1.07
N LEU A 105 -2.16 -0.63 -0.89
CA LEU A 105 -3.06 -1.02 0.19
C LEU A 105 -2.24 -1.60 1.35
N SER A 106 -2.25 -0.90 2.48
CA SER A 106 -1.36 -1.18 3.62
C SER A 106 -2.10 -1.28 4.93
N HIS A 107 -1.58 -2.09 5.85
CA HIS A 107 -1.96 -2.06 7.27
C HIS A 107 -1.50 -0.81 8.04
N GLY A 108 -0.75 0.12 7.41
CA GLY A 108 -0.26 1.33 8.07
C GLY A 108 1.06 1.19 8.85
N GLY A 109 1.79 0.08 8.68
CA GLY A 109 3.10 -0.09 9.30
C GLY A 109 4.13 0.92 8.78
N LEU A 110 4.88 1.54 9.70
CA LEU A 110 5.73 2.71 9.45
C LEU A 110 6.72 2.53 8.27
N ASN A 111 7.39 1.38 8.18
CA ASN A 111 8.35 1.11 7.10
C ASN A 111 7.70 1.13 5.72
N GLY A 112 6.57 0.44 5.55
CA GLY A 112 5.88 0.39 4.25
C GLY A 112 5.29 1.75 3.86
N ILE A 113 4.86 2.53 4.85
CA ILE A 113 4.41 3.91 4.62
C ILE A 113 5.58 4.79 4.17
N PHE A 114 6.75 4.71 4.81
CA PHE A 114 7.92 5.45 4.36
C PHE A 114 8.36 5.08 2.95
N GLU A 115 8.34 3.79 2.59
CA GLU A 115 8.64 3.34 1.21
C GLU A 115 7.62 3.92 0.21
N ALA A 116 6.32 3.87 0.51
CA ALA A 116 5.30 4.44 -0.36
C ALA A 116 5.48 5.96 -0.53
N MET A 117 5.76 6.67 0.56
CA MET A 117 6.00 8.11 0.53
C MET A 117 7.28 8.47 -0.25
N TYR A 118 8.35 7.69 -0.08
CA TYR A 118 9.60 7.86 -0.82
C TYR A 118 9.37 7.80 -2.34
N HIS A 119 8.64 6.79 -2.80
CA HIS A 119 8.34 6.60 -4.23
C HIS A 119 7.14 7.41 -4.71
N GLY A 120 6.48 8.16 -3.81
CA GLY A 120 5.33 8.99 -4.14
C GLY A 120 4.10 8.19 -4.56
N VAL A 121 3.89 7.04 -3.92
CA VAL A 121 2.73 6.16 -4.14
C VAL A 121 1.65 6.46 -3.11
N PRO A 122 0.41 6.71 -3.52
CA PRO A 122 -0.67 7.02 -2.59
C PRO A 122 -1.19 5.76 -1.90
N VAL A 123 -1.69 5.91 -0.67
CA VAL A 123 -1.98 4.78 0.22
C VAL A 123 -3.46 4.70 0.59
N VAL A 124 -4.06 3.52 0.47
CA VAL A 124 -5.23 3.15 1.29
C VAL A 124 -4.72 2.39 2.50
N GLY A 125 -4.96 2.93 3.69
CA GLY A 125 -4.59 2.31 4.95
C GLY A 125 -5.77 1.59 5.59
N ILE A 126 -5.52 0.39 6.09
CA ILE A 126 -6.44 -0.37 6.93
C ILE A 126 -5.68 -0.72 8.23
N PRO A 127 -5.56 0.23 9.17
CA PRO A 127 -4.88 -0.02 10.44
C PRO A 127 -5.53 -1.15 11.23
N LEU A 128 -4.74 -2.11 11.70
CA LEU A 128 -5.26 -3.26 12.45
C LEU A 128 -5.03 -3.13 13.96
N PHE A 129 -3.87 -2.64 14.39
CA PHE A 129 -3.48 -2.53 15.80
C PHE A 129 -2.39 -1.47 16.00
N GLY A 130 -2.19 -1.06 17.26
CA GLY A 130 -1.03 -0.29 17.69
C GLY A 130 -0.88 1.09 17.04
N ASP A 131 0.36 1.43 16.73
CA ASP A 131 0.80 2.70 16.15
C ASP A 131 0.41 2.89 14.67
N HIS A 132 -0.15 1.85 14.03
CA HIS A 132 -0.59 1.95 12.64
C HIS A 132 -1.73 2.97 12.46
N TYR A 133 -2.59 3.15 13.47
CA TYR A 133 -3.67 4.15 13.45
C TYR A 133 -3.11 5.58 13.44
N ASP A 134 -2.10 5.85 14.27
CA ASP A 134 -1.44 7.15 14.32
C ASP A 134 -0.68 7.43 13.02
N THR A 135 0.00 6.42 12.48
CA THR A 135 0.69 6.51 11.19
C THR A 135 -0.29 6.90 10.08
N MET A 136 -1.44 6.21 9.98
CA MET A 136 -2.43 6.52 8.94
C MET A 136 -3.14 7.86 9.15
N THR A 137 -3.30 8.31 10.40
CA THR A 137 -3.81 9.66 10.69
C THR A 137 -2.90 10.72 10.08
N ARG A 138 -1.59 10.53 10.14
CA ARG A 138 -0.59 11.46 9.59
C ARG A 138 -0.50 11.36 8.07
N VAL A 139 -0.57 10.16 7.50
CA VAL A 139 -0.66 9.96 6.04
C VAL A 139 -1.89 10.69 5.48
N HIS A 140 -3.04 10.59 6.16
CA HIS A 140 -4.25 11.29 5.75
C HIS A 140 -4.09 12.82 5.86
N ALA A 141 -3.57 13.32 6.99
CA ALA A 141 -3.35 14.76 7.20
C ALA A 141 -2.39 15.38 6.17
N LYS A 142 -1.47 14.58 5.60
CA LYS A 142 -0.56 15.01 4.54
C LYS A 142 -1.14 14.89 3.12
N GLY A 143 -2.39 14.46 2.98
CA GLY A 143 -3.00 14.24 1.67
C GLY A 143 -2.28 13.15 0.88
N MET A 144 -1.77 12.11 1.56
CA MET A 144 -1.05 11.00 0.93
C MET A 144 -1.84 9.70 0.94
N GLY A 145 -3.03 9.69 1.51
CA GLY A 145 -3.85 8.50 1.57
C GLY A 145 -5.18 8.64 2.29
N ILE A 146 -5.92 7.54 2.23
CA ILE A 146 -7.23 7.37 2.85
C ILE A 146 -7.11 6.26 3.89
N SER A 147 -7.66 6.45 5.09
CA SER A 147 -7.72 5.40 6.10
C SER A 147 -9.13 4.84 6.21
N LEU A 148 -9.25 3.52 6.21
CA LEU A 148 -10.51 2.80 6.43
C LEU A 148 -10.46 2.02 7.73
N ASN A 149 -11.61 1.80 8.34
CA ASN A 149 -11.76 0.98 9.54
C ASN A 149 -12.14 -0.45 9.16
N TRP A 150 -11.24 -1.40 9.40
CA TRP A 150 -11.44 -2.81 9.03
C TRP A 150 -12.68 -3.46 9.65
N LYS A 151 -13.21 -2.93 10.75
CA LYS A 151 -14.40 -3.47 11.43
C LYS A 151 -15.70 -3.06 10.77
N THR A 152 -15.70 -1.97 10.01
CA THR A 152 -16.93 -1.35 9.47
C THR A 152 -16.87 -1.14 7.97
N MET A 153 -15.68 -1.22 7.35
CA MET A 153 -15.53 -1.04 5.92
C MET A 153 -16.31 -2.11 5.17
N THR A 154 -16.96 -1.68 4.10
CA THR A 154 -17.59 -2.55 3.13
C THR A 154 -16.67 -2.75 1.92
N GLU A 155 -17.06 -3.66 1.02
CA GLU A 155 -16.41 -3.82 -0.27
C GLU A 155 -16.45 -2.51 -1.09
N ASP A 156 -17.58 -1.79 -1.04
CA ASP A 156 -17.75 -0.53 -1.76
C ASP A 156 -16.87 0.58 -1.19
N ASP A 157 -16.74 0.68 0.13
CA ASP A 157 -15.84 1.67 0.76
C ASP A 157 -14.40 1.46 0.30
N LEU A 158 -13.95 0.20 0.28
CA LEU A 158 -12.60 -0.14 -0.15
C LEU A 158 -12.40 0.10 -1.64
N TYR A 159 -13.35 -0.33 -2.48
CA TYR A 159 -13.29 -0.08 -3.92
C TYR A 159 -13.22 1.42 -4.22
N ASN A 160 -14.08 2.22 -3.61
CA ASN A 160 -14.12 3.67 -3.81
C ASN A 160 -12.82 4.34 -3.33
N ALA A 161 -12.28 3.91 -2.20
CA ALA A 161 -11.00 4.41 -1.71
C ALA A 161 -9.85 4.07 -2.68
N LEU A 162 -9.81 2.84 -3.20
CA LEU A 162 -8.79 2.41 -4.17
C LEU A 162 -8.89 3.19 -5.49
N VAL A 163 -10.10 3.34 -6.03
CA VAL A 163 -10.33 4.18 -7.24
C VAL A 163 -9.90 5.62 -6.98
N THR A 164 -10.21 6.17 -5.81
CA THR A 164 -9.82 7.54 -5.45
C THR A 164 -8.30 7.67 -5.43
N ILE A 165 -7.56 6.76 -4.78
CA ILE A 165 -6.10 6.87 -4.74
C ILE A 165 -5.45 6.72 -6.11
N ILE A 166 -6.05 5.95 -7.02
CA ILE A 166 -5.53 5.71 -8.37
C ILE A 166 -5.80 6.92 -9.29
N THR A 167 -6.94 7.61 -9.14
CA THR A 167 -7.43 8.58 -10.12
C THR A 167 -7.36 10.04 -9.68
N ASP A 168 -7.30 10.31 -8.37
CA ASP A 168 -7.28 11.69 -7.87
C ASP A 168 -5.91 12.34 -8.10
N PRO A 169 -5.83 13.41 -8.93
CA PRO A 169 -4.56 14.08 -9.23
C PRO A 169 -3.98 14.86 -8.04
N ARG A 170 -4.75 15.04 -6.96
CA ARG A 170 -4.27 15.72 -5.74
C ARG A 170 -3.39 14.81 -4.88
N LEU A 171 -3.47 13.50 -5.10
CA LEU A 171 -2.65 12.52 -4.41
C LEU A 171 -1.31 12.35 -5.12
N PRO A 172 -0.24 11.96 -4.41
CA PRO A 172 1.07 11.79 -5.01
C PRO A 172 1.06 10.64 -6.01
N HIS A 173 1.69 10.84 -7.17
CA HIS A 173 1.94 9.81 -8.18
C HIS A 173 3.38 9.89 -8.74
N GLN A 174 4.25 10.61 -8.03
CA GLN A 174 5.65 10.84 -8.39
C GLN A 174 6.49 10.96 -7.12
N PRO A 175 7.75 10.46 -7.12
CA PRO A 175 8.64 10.53 -5.97
C PRO A 175 8.73 11.94 -5.38
N GLN A 176 8.63 12.03 -4.06
CA GLN A 176 8.72 13.30 -3.34
C GLN A 176 10.04 13.34 -2.55
N GLN A 177 10.68 14.51 -2.51
CA GLN A 177 11.83 14.71 -1.63
C GLN A 177 11.36 14.56 -0.18
N MET A 178 11.86 13.55 0.53
CA MET A 178 11.58 13.26 1.96
C MET A 178 12.11 14.31 2.94
N THR A 179 12.37 15.55 2.51
CA THR A 179 13.08 16.54 3.33
C THR A 179 12.25 17.09 4.48
N GLN A 180 10.96 16.75 4.61
CA GLN A 180 10.12 17.25 5.70
C GLN A 180 8.92 16.36 6.03
N LEU A 181 9.09 15.04 6.04
CA LEU A 181 8.01 14.12 6.40
C LEU A 181 8.18 13.61 7.82
N ASP A 182 7.92 14.48 8.81
CA ASP A 182 7.74 14.06 10.20
C ASP A 182 6.44 13.24 10.28
N LEU A 183 6.55 11.90 10.26
CA LEU A 183 5.53 10.98 10.73
C LEU A 183 5.70 10.83 12.24
#